data_AF-Q6MQ67-F1
#
_entry.id   AF-Q6MQ67-F1
#
_cell.length_a   1.000
_cell.length_b   1.000
_cell.length_c   1.000
_cell.angle_alpha   90.00
_cell.angle_beta   90.00
_cell.angle_gamma   90.00
#
_symmetry.space_group_name_H-M   'P 1'
#
loop_
_entity.id
_entity.type
_entity.pdbx_description
1 polymer ?
#
loop_
_entity_poly.entity_id
_entity_poly.type
_entity_poly.pdbx_seq_one_letter_code
_entity_poly.pdbx_strand_id
1 'polypeptide(L)'
;MPMITFSENHESSLVAFEEGQALASLRDPRGEGLKWAYSLGVLPAEHVVVVGLGAGFHVAALADVDPDVRITVIESRESLIPVFRSQFPDLEDRVEIRVVQTAQDLFKSELFQEVLNHRSFVLSFQECWGAQAQFFTECFAHLTGRSVESVRYHFEEFGINMKALYLQPNQLLSINDVIPVIEASAMPETNKQIFRVLGELVK
;
A
#
# COMPACT_ATOMS: atom_id res chain seq x y z
N MET A 1 8.18 19.90 -5.13
CA MET A 1 8.45 18.46 -5.31
C MET A 1 9.92 18.22 -5.06
N PRO A 2 10.29 17.24 -4.22
CA PRO A 2 11.68 16.88 -4.01
C PRO A 2 12.31 16.46 -5.35
N MET A 3 13.58 16.82 -5.54
CA MET A 3 14.31 16.52 -6.77
C MET A 3 14.72 15.04 -6.76
N ILE A 4 14.27 14.29 -7.77
CA ILE A 4 14.70 12.90 -7.99
C ILE A 4 15.90 12.92 -8.95
N THR A 5 16.98 12.26 -8.55
CA THR A 5 18.15 12.02 -9.41
C THR A 5 18.31 10.52 -9.67
N PHE A 6 19.00 10.16 -10.74
CA PHE A 6 19.23 8.77 -11.12
C PHE A 6 20.73 8.53 -11.25
N SER A 7 21.18 7.39 -10.74
CA SER A 7 22.53 6.89 -10.98
C SER A 7 22.45 5.48 -11.54
N GLU A 8 23.28 5.20 -12.52
CA GLU A 8 23.53 3.85 -12.97
C GLU A 8 24.37 3.10 -11.92
N ASN A 9 23.98 1.89 -11.56
CA ASN A 9 24.78 1.00 -10.72
C ASN A 9 25.77 0.18 -11.58
N HIS A 10 26.53 -0.71 -10.95
CA HIS A 10 27.51 -1.55 -11.65
C HIS A 10 26.88 -2.63 -12.56
N GLU A 11 25.57 -2.83 -12.48
CA GLU A 11 24.78 -3.76 -13.30
C GLU A 11 24.00 -3.02 -14.41
N SER A 12 24.39 -1.78 -14.73
CA SER A 12 23.72 -0.92 -15.70
C SER A 12 22.23 -0.65 -15.43
N SER A 13 21.83 -0.78 -14.17
CA SER A 13 20.47 -0.51 -13.71
C SER A 13 20.39 0.91 -13.13
N LEU A 14 19.31 1.63 -13.39
CA LEU A 14 19.10 3.00 -12.91
C LEU A 14 18.45 2.96 -11.52
N VAL A 15 19.18 3.43 -10.52
CA VAL A 15 18.68 3.60 -9.16
C VAL A 15 18.30 5.06 -8.94
N ALA A 16 17.06 5.27 -8.48
CA ALA A 16 16.54 6.58 -8.13
C ALA A 16 17.01 7.01 -6.73
N PHE A 17 17.27 8.31 -6.58
CA PHE A 17 17.61 8.94 -5.32
C PHE A 17 16.65 10.09 -5.04
N GLU A 18 16.24 10.21 -3.78
CA GLU A 18 15.43 11.30 -3.25
C GLU A 18 16.13 11.87 -2.03
N GLU A 19 16.48 13.15 -2.05
CA GLU A 19 17.15 13.83 -0.92
C GLU A 19 18.43 13.10 -0.42
N GLY A 20 19.15 12.47 -1.35
CA GLY A 20 20.37 11.71 -1.05
C GLY A 20 20.13 10.28 -0.55
N GLN A 21 18.88 9.85 -0.40
CA GLN A 21 18.50 8.47 -0.07
C GLN A 21 18.22 7.69 -1.36
N ALA A 22 18.80 6.50 -1.48
CA ALA A 22 18.48 5.59 -2.58
C ALA A 22 17.11 4.95 -2.36
N LEU A 23 16.32 4.82 -3.42
CA LEU A 23 14.98 4.19 -3.40
C LEU A 23 15.00 2.69 -3.75
N ALA A 24 16.20 2.10 -3.75
CA ALA A 24 16.49 0.67 -3.87
C ALA A 24 17.94 0.42 -3.44
N SER A 25 18.29 -0.84 -3.19
CA SER A 25 19.67 -1.27 -2.95
C SER A 25 20.63 -0.82 -4.06
N LEU A 26 21.71 -0.13 -3.67
CA LEU A 26 22.76 0.29 -4.61
C LEU A 26 23.62 -0.88 -5.10
N ARG A 27 23.66 -1.97 -4.32
CA ARG A 27 24.49 -3.13 -4.60
C ARG A 27 23.74 -4.19 -5.39
N ASP A 28 22.49 -4.45 -5.06
CA ASP A 28 21.72 -5.54 -5.65
C ASP A 28 20.22 -5.21 -5.57
N PRO A 29 19.74 -4.28 -6.42
CA PRO A 29 18.33 -3.87 -6.39
C PRO A 29 17.39 -4.99 -6.84
N ARG A 30 17.84 -5.86 -7.76
CA ARG A 30 17.07 -7.02 -8.23
C ARG A 30 16.91 -8.07 -7.13
N GLY A 31 18.00 -8.43 -6.44
CA GLY A 31 17.98 -9.40 -5.34
C GLY A 31 17.18 -8.89 -4.14
N GLU A 32 17.23 -7.60 -3.84
CA GLU A 32 16.38 -6.98 -2.81
C GLU A 32 14.89 -7.12 -3.15
N GLY A 33 14.49 -6.73 -4.37
CA GLY A 33 13.10 -6.87 -4.84
C GLY A 33 12.63 -8.32 -4.88
N LEU A 34 13.49 -9.24 -5.32
CA LEU A 34 13.17 -10.67 -5.39
C LEU A 34 13.00 -11.28 -4.00
N LYS A 35 13.88 -10.96 -3.05
CA LYS A 35 13.77 -11.40 -1.67
C LYS A 35 12.47 -10.91 -1.04
N TRP A 36 12.09 -9.66 -1.28
CA TRP A 36 10.81 -9.13 -0.83
C TRP A 36 9.64 -9.90 -1.44
N ALA A 37 9.59 -10.06 -2.77
CA ALA A 37 8.50 -10.76 -3.46
C ALA A 37 8.31 -12.20 -2.93
N TYR A 38 9.40 -12.96 -2.76
CA TYR A 38 9.31 -14.31 -2.19
C TYR A 38 8.90 -14.34 -0.72
N SER A 39 9.24 -13.30 0.06
CA SER A 39 8.87 -13.22 1.48
C SER A 39 7.35 -13.07 1.71
N LEU A 40 6.61 -12.63 0.69
CA LEU A 40 5.15 -12.48 0.73
C LEU A 40 4.43 -13.83 0.72
N GLY A 41 5.08 -14.89 0.20
CA GLY A 41 4.45 -16.20 0.03
C GLY A 41 3.34 -16.18 -1.03
N VAL A 42 2.34 -17.03 -0.85
CA VAL A 42 1.17 -17.10 -1.76
C VAL A 42 0.26 -15.91 -1.49
N LEU A 43 -0.01 -15.12 -2.53
CA LEU A 43 -0.88 -13.97 -2.44
C LEU A 43 -2.35 -14.42 -2.41
N PRO A 44 -3.17 -13.93 -1.46
CA PRO A 44 -4.55 -14.39 -1.30
C PRO A 44 -5.55 -13.70 -2.25
N ALA A 45 -5.08 -12.97 -3.26
CA ALA A 45 -5.90 -12.15 -4.15
C ALA A 45 -5.36 -12.10 -5.58
N GLU A 46 -6.27 -12.01 -6.55
CA GLU A 46 -5.94 -11.84 -7.98
C GLU A 46 -5.50 -10.40 -8.32
N HIS A 47 -5.79 -9.44 -7.44
CA HIS A 47 -5.37 -8.05 -7.56
C HIS A 47 -4.55 -7.63 -6.37
N VAL A 48 -3.40 -7.03 -6.64
CA VAL A 48 -2.47 -6.50 -5.64
C VAL A 48 -2.28 -5.01 -5.86
N VAL A 49 -2.24 -4.27 -4.77
CA VAL A 49 -1.92 -2.85 -4.76
C VAL A 49 -0.60 -2.64 -4.03
N VAL A 50 0.43 -2.19 -4.74
CA VAL A 50 1.75 -1.89 -4.15
C VAL A 50 1.83 -0.41 -3.84
N VAL A 51 2.13 -0.06 -2.59
CA VAL A 51 2.33 1.33 -2.18
C VAL A 51 3.80 1.72 -2.33
N GLY A 52 4.07 2.63 -3.27
CA GLY A 52 5.40 3.09 -3.67
C GLY A 52 5.95 2.32 -4.88
N LEU A 53 6.41 3.06 -5.90
CA LEU A 53 7.11 2.52 -7.07
C LEU A 53 8.63 2.49 -6.86
N GLY A 54 9.19 3.56 -6.29
CA GLY A 54 10.65 3.74 -6.20
C GLY A 54 11.35 3.50 -7.54
N ALA A 55 12.37 2.64 -7.55
CA ALA A 55 13.04 2.24 -8.80
C ALA A 55 12.35 1.06 -9.53
N GLY A 56 11.30 0.47 -8.94
CA GLY A 56 10.43 -0.53 -9.58
C GLY A 56 10.91 -1.98 -9.58
N PHE A 57 12.08 -2.27 -9.01
CA PHE A 57 12.62 -3.64 -8.97
C PHE A 57 11.74 -4.63 -8.19
N HIS A 58 11.12 -4.19 -7.09
CA HIS A 58 10.20 -5.02 -6.31
C HIS A 58 8.90 -5.30 -7.06
N VAL A 59 8.41 -4.33 -7.83
CA VAL A 59 7.22 -4.50 -8.70
C VAL A 59 7.51 -5.49 -9.83
N ALA A 60 8.69 -5.36 -10.46
CA ALA A 60 9.12 -6.30 -11.49
C ALA A 60 9.28 -7.72 -10.92
N ALA A 61 9.92 -7.86 -9.77
CA ALA A 61 10.07 -9.14 -9.11
C ALA A 61 8.72 -9.77 -8.71
N LEU A 62 7.77 -8.98 -8.24
CA LEU A 62 6.41 -9.45 -7.93
C LEU A 62 5.71 -9.97 -9.19
N ALA A 63 5.82 -9.23 -10.30
CA ALA A 63 5.27 -9.64 -11.58
C ALA A 63 5.91 -10.95 -12.09
N ASP A 64 7.21 -11.14 -11.87
CA ASP A 64 7.89 -12.38 -12.28
C ASP A 64 7.50 -13.59 -11.41
N VAL A 65 7.32 -13.38 -10.10
CA VAL A 65 6.96 -14.44 -9.15
C VAL A 65 5.50 -14.90 -9.31
N ASP A 66 4.60 -13.97 -9.60
CA ASP A 66 3.18 -14.26 -9.83
C ASP A 66 2.72 -13.68 -11.19
N PRO A 67 2.84 -14.45 -12.29
CA PRO A 67 2.49 -14.01 -13.64
C PRO A 67 1.03 -13.56 -13.83
N ASP A 68 0.11 -14.13 -13.05
CA ASP A 68 -1.33 -13.97 -13.26
C ASP A 68 -1.94 -12.84 -12.41
N VAL A 69 -1.20 -12.34 -11.42
CA VAL A 69 -1.69 -11.26 -10.55
C VAL A 69 -1.76 -9.92 -11.30
N ARG A 70 -2.89 -9.23 -11.14
CA ARG A 70 -3.03 -7.83 -11.56
C ARG A 70 -2.29 -6.94 -10.56
N ILE A 71 -1.44 -6.04 -11.04
CA ILE A 71 -0.67 -5.15 -10.17
C ILE A 71 -1.05 -3.69 -10.45
N THR A 72 -1.49 -2.99 -9.41
CA THR A 72 -1.61 -1.53 -9.41
C THR A 72 -0.61 -0.94 -8.43
N VAL A 73 0.13 0.08 -8.84
CA VAL A 73 1.13 0.77 -8.01
C VAL A 73 0.63 2.17 -7.68
N ILE A 74 0.70 2.54 -6.40
CA ILE A 74 0.50 3.92 -5.95
C ILE A 74 1.83 4.63 -5.89
N GLU A 75 1.93 5.76 -6.58
CA GLU A 75 3.14 6.58 -6.61
C GLU A 75 2.75 8.06 -6.61
N SER A 76 3.58 8.92 -6.03
CA SER A 76 3.41 10.39 -6.05
C SER A 76 4.40 11.08 -6.99
N ARG A 77 5.54 10.43 -7.23
CA ARG A 77 6.68 10.93 -8.02
C ARG A 77 6.55 10.50 -9.47
N GLU A 78 5.84 11.30 -10.26
CA GLU A 78 5.64 11.05 -11.71
C GLU A 78 6.94 10.84 -12.48
N SER A 79 8.04 11.46 -12.05
CA SER A 79 9.36 11.33 -12.67
C SER A 79 9.95 9.93 -12.64
N LEU A 80 9.46 9.04 -11.75
CA LEU A 80 9.89 7.64 -11.68
C LEU A 80 9.29 6.79 -12.80
N ILE A 81 8.13 7.18 -13.35
CA ILE A 81 7.36 6.37 -14.29
C ILE A 81 8.11 6.14 -15.61
N PRO A 82 8.64 7.16 -16.30
CA PRO A 82 9.35 6.94 -17.57
C PRO A 82 10.59 6.05 -17.37
N VAL A 83 11.27 6.18 -16.23
CA VAL A 83 12.46 5.38 -15.91
C VAL A 83 12.09 3.93 -15.63
N PHE A 84 11.00 3.69 -14.89
CA PHE A 84 10.45 2.36 -14.69
C PHE A 84 10.09 1.69 -16.03
N ARG A 85 9.34 2.38 -16.89
CA ARG A 85 8.94 1.84 -18.22
C ARG A 85 10.14 1.57 -19.13
N SER A 86 11.17 2.41 -19.06
CA SER A 86 12.42 2.19 -19.81
C SER A 86 13.19 0.96 -19.31
N GLN A 87 13.23 0.74 -17.99
CA GLN A 87 13.94 -0.40 -17.40
C GLN A 87 13.18 -1.72 -17.50
N PHE A 88 11.85 -1.67 -17.51
CA PHE A 88 10.97 -2.85 -17.54
C PHE A 88 9.87 -2.68 -18.60
N PRO A 89 10.24 -2.65 -19.90
CA PRO A 89 9.29 -2.40 -20.98
C PRO A 89 8.20 -3.47 -21.06
N ASP A 90 8.51 -4.73 -20.75
CA ASP A 90 7.55 -5.85 -20.76
C ASP A 90 6.42 -5.69 -19.72
N LEU A 91 6.55 -4.75 -18.78
CA LEU A 91 5.55 -4.47 -17.75
C LEU A 91 4.63 -3.29 -18.10
N GLU A 92 4.80 -2.65 -19.26
CA GLU A 92 4.03 -1.46 -19.67
C GLU A 92 2.52 -1.66 -19.54
N ASP A 93 2.01 -2.74 -20.13
CA ASP A 93 0.58 -3.07 -20.13
C ASP A 93 0.16 -3.92 -18.92
N ARG A 94 1.13 -4.41 -18.14
CA ARG A 94 0.89 -5.36 -17.04
C ARG A 94 0.75 -4.68 -15.69
N VAL A 95 1.47 -3.59 -15.49
CA VAL A 95 1.49 -2.83 -14.24
C VAL A 95 0.79 -1.51 -14.48
N GLU A 96 -0.30 -1.29 -13.76
CA GLU A 96 -0.99 -0.01 -13.74
C GLU A 96 -0.32 0.89 -12.69
N ILE A 97 -0.04 2.16 -13.02
CA ILE A 97 0.52 3.12 -12.07
C ILE A 97 -0.49 4.24 -11.89
N ARG A 98 -0.95 4.42 -10.65
CA ARG A 98 -1.87 5.48 -10.25
C ARG A 98 -1.12 6.54 -9.47
N VAL A 99 -1.07 7.74 -10.06
CA VAL A 99 -0.42 8.89 -9.44
C VAL A 99 -1.35 9.53 -8.42
N VAL A 100 -0.90 9.63 -7.18
CA VAL A 100 -1.65 10.17 -6.05
C VAL A 100 -0.82 11.25 -5.37
N GLN A 101 -1.39 12.44 -5.20
CA GLN A 101 -0.70 13.59 -4.60
C GLN A 101 -1.02 13.76 -3.11
N THR A 102 -2.22 13.35 -2.69
CA THR A 102 -2.61 13.33 -1.27
C THR A 102 -3.30 12.02 -0.91
N ALA A 103 -3.13 11.54 0.31
CA ALA A 103 -3.74 10.29 0.74
C ALA A 103 -5.28 10.37 0.67
N GLN A 104 -5.86 11.56 0.83
CA GLN A 104 -7.31 11.80 0.71
C GLN A 104 -7.84 11.60 -0.71
N ASP A 105 -6.99 11.74 -1.74
CA ASP A 105 -7.41 11.52 -3.12
C ASP A 105 -7.74 10.05 -3.39
N LEU A 106 -7.20 9.12 -2.58
CA LEU A 106 -7.53 7.69 -2.67
C LEU A 106 -9.03 7.47 -2.52
N PHE A 107 -9.67 8.04 -1.50
CA PHE A 107 -11.11 7.86 -1.26
C PHE A 107 -12.01 8.41 -2.37
N LYS A 108 -11.51 9.37 -3.16
CA LYS A 108 -12.23 9.96 -4.29
C LYS A 108 -11.96 9.23 -5.61
N SER A 109 -10.90 8.42 -5.65
CA SER A 109 -10.51 7.68 -6.83
C SER A 109 -11.30 6.38 -6.96
N GLU A 110 -11.47 5.93 -8.21
CA GLU A 110 -12.05 4.62 -8.52
C GLU A 110 -11.24 3.48 -7.89
N LEU A 111 -9.93 3.69 -7.69
CA LEU A 111 -9.04 2.70 -7.08
C LEU A 111 -9.50 2.25 -5.70
N PHE A 112 -9.98 3.15 -4.84
CA PHE A 112 -10.43 2.75 -3.50
C PHE A 112 -11.62 1.80 -3.58
N GLN A 113 -12.55 2.04 -4.50
CA GLN A 113 -13.66 1.13 -4.75
C GLN A 113 -13.20 -0.18 -5.38
N GLU A 114 -12.22 -0.14 -6.28
CA GLU A 114 -11.61 -1.35 -6.83
C GLU A 114 -10.95 -2.21 -5.75
N VAL A 115 -10.20 -1.60 -4.82
CA VAL A 115 -9.58 -2.30 -3.69
C VAL A 115 -10.62 -3.04 -2.87
N LEU A 116 -11.76 -2.40 -2.58
CA LEU A 116 -12.85 -3.01 -1.84
C LEU A 116 -13.54 -4.13 -2.62
N ASN A 117 -13.87 -3.88 -3.89
CA ASN A 117 -14.62 -4.81 -4.74
C ASN A 117 -13.82 -6.07 -5.07
N HIS A 118 -12.53 -5.92 -5.36
CA HIS A 118 -11.64 -7.03 -5.69
C HIS A 118 -10.96 -7.65 -4.46
N ARG A 119 -11.20 -7.09 -3.26
CA ARG A 119 -10.52 -7.48 -2.02
C ARG A 119 -9.00 -7.50 -2.21
N SER A 120 -8.50 -6.45 -2.85
CA SER A 120 -7.13 -6.41 -3.32
C SER A 120 -6.15 -6.51 -2.15
N PHE A 121 -5.06 -7.22 -2.36
CA PHE A 121 -4.04 -7.37 -1.34
C PHE A 121 -3.09 -6.17 -1.39
N VAL A 122 -3.09 -5.36 -0.34
CA VAL A 122 -2.29 -4.13 -0.28
C VAL A 122 -0.93 -4.43 0.33
N LEU A 123 0.13 -4.10 -0.40
CA LEU A 123 1.51 -4.37 -0.05
C LEU A 123 2.28 -3.07 0.15
N SER A 124 3.27 -3.12 1.04
CA SER A 124 4.26 -2.05 1.21
C SER A 124 5.68 -2.60 1.03
N PHE A 125 6.52 -1.77 0.42
CA PHE A 125 7.96 -1.98 0.33
C PHE A 125 8.64 -0.69 0.76
N GLN A 126 8.94 -0.59 2.06
CA GLN A 126 9.28 0.68 2.71
C GLN A 126 10.63 1.24 2.25
N GLU A 127 11.52 0.36 1.79
CA GLU A 127 12.83 0.66 1.25
C GLU A 127 12.75 1.61 0.04
N CYS A 128 11.61 1.67 -0.64
CA CYS A 128 11.40 2.52 -1.82
C CYS A 128 10.69 3.86 -1.52
N TRP A 129 10.36 4.12 -0.26
CA TRP A 129 9.55 5.29 0.13
C TRP A 129 10.36 6.58 0.27
N GLY A 130 11.66 6.48 0.62
CA GLY A 130 12.56 7.63 0.75
C GLY A 130 12.03 8.70 1.70
N ALA A 131 12.09 9.96 1.28
CA ALA A 131 11.64 11.11 2.08
C ALA A 131 10.11 11.15 2.28
N GLN A 132 9.35 10.36 1.53
CA GLN A 132 7.88 10.33 1.54
C GLN A 132 7.30 9.17 2.36
N ALA A 133 8.07 8.59 3.28
CA ALA A 133 7.63 7.48 4.12
C ALA A 133 6.32 7.76 4.87
N GLN A 134 6.10 9.00 5.35
CA GLN A 134 4.85 9.36 6.01
C GLN A 134 3.66 9.30 5.05
N PHE A 135 3.78 9.91 3.87
CA PHE A 135 2.73 9.89 2.85
C PHE A 135 2.35 8.47 2.43
N PHE A 136 3.34 7.62 2.14
CA PHE A 136 3.06 6.23 1.77
C PHE A 136 2.50 5.40 2.93
N THR A 137 2.87 5.71 4.18
CA THR A 137 2.24 5.12 5.36
C THR A 137 0.76 5.49 5.43
N GLU A 138 0.41 6.75 5.18
CA GLU A 138 -0.98 7.22 5.15
C GLU A 138 -1.77 6.55 4.02
N CYS A 139 -1.21 6.44 2.81
CA CYS A 139 -1.82 5.71 1.70
C CYS A 139 -2.07 4.23 2.07
N PHE A 140 -1.07 3.55 2.62
CA PHE A 140 -1.20 2.17 3.08
C PHE A 140 -2.28 2.04 4.16
N ALA A 141 -2.31 2.95 5.13
CA ALA A 141 -3.30 2.96 6.19
C ALA A 141 -4.73 3.11 5.64
N HIS A 142 -4.95 4.02 4.70
CA HIS A 142 -6.26 4.21 4.09
C HIS A 142 -6.71 2.98 3.29
N LEU A 143 -5.85 2.43 2.44
CA LEU A 143 -6.17 1.28 1.59
C LEU A 143 -6.41 -0.01 2.38
N THR A 144 -5.81 -0.13 3.58
CA THR A 144 -5.97 -1.31 4.43
C THR A 144 -7.03 -1.16 5.52
N GLY A 145 -7.74 -0.03 5.58
CA GLY A 145 -8.74 0.20 6.65
C GLY A 145 -8.12 0.44 8.03
N ARG A 146 -6.84 0.85 8.09
CA ARG A 146 -6.05 1.02 9.31
C ARG A 146 -5.83 2.49 9.71
N SER A 147 -6.52 3.42 9.08
CA SER A 147 -6.57 4.83 9.50
C SER A 147 -7.92 5.17 10.14
N VAL A 148 -7.96 6.20 10.98
CA VAL A 148 -9.20 6.70 11.61
C VAL A 148 -10.24 7.08 10.55
N GLU A 149 -9.81 7.71 9.46
CA GLU A 149 -10.64 8.13 8.33
C GLU A 149 -11.25 6.91 7.61
N SER A 150 -10.44 5.89 7.32
CA SER A 150 -10.91 4.66 6.65
C SER A 150 -11.88 3.87 7.53
N VAL A 151 -11.60 3.74 8.83
CA VAL A 151 -12.52 3.11 9.78
C VAL A 151 -13.82 3.90 9.85
N ARG A 152 -13.76 5.24 9.94
CA ARG A 152 -14.94 6.09 9.95
C ARG A 152 -15.79 5.88 8.70
N TYR A 153 -15.17 5.87 7.52
CA TYR A 153 -15.85 5.64 6.25
C TYR A 153 -16.66 4.34 6.28
N HIS A 154 -16.04 3.22 6.67
CA HIS A 154 -16.74 1.94 6.76
C HIS A 154 -17.79 1.92 7.88
N PHE A 155 -17.50 2.53 9.02
CA PHE A 155 -18.41 2.53 10.17
C PHE A 155 -19.68 3.34 9.92
N GLU A 156 -19.59 4.41 9.15
CA GLU A 156 -20.75 5.17 8.68
C GLU A 156 -21.68 4.31 7.82
N GLU A 157 -21.14 3.43 6.96
CA GLU A 157 -21.95 2.47 6.18
C GLU A 157 -22.70 1.47 7.07
N PHE A 158 -22.13 1.11 8.22
CA PHE A 158 -22.78 0.24 9.21
C PHE A 158 -23.66 0.98 10.22
N GLY A 159 -23.79 2.31 10.10
CA GLY A 159 -24.55 3.14 11.05
C GLY A 159 -23.91 3.25 12.44
N ILE A 160 -22.60 3.01 12.55
CA ILE A 160 -21.85 3.07 13.81
C ILE A 160 -21.36 4.51 14.03
N ASN A 161 -21.73 5.10 15.16
CA ASN A 161 -21.28 6.43 15.53
C ASN A 161 -19.95 6.39 16.30
N MET A 162 -18.86 6.82 15.66
CA MET A 162 -17.51 6.83 16.24
C MET A 162 -17.25 7.93 17.28
N LYS A 163 -18.21 8.80 17.60
CA LYS A 163 -17.98 9.95 18.51
C LYS A 163 -17.49 9.57 19.92
N ALA A 164 -17.50 8.29 20.29
CA ALA A 164 -17.28 7.82 21.64
C ALA A 164 -15.83 7.41 22.01
N LEU A 165 -14.87 7.31 21.07
CA LEU A 165 -13.48 6.96 21.41
C LEU A 165 -12.42 7.81 20.71
N TYR A 166 -11.40 8.17 21.48
CA TYR A 166 -10.16 8.80 21.02
C TYR A 166 -9.26 7.77 20.32
N LEU A 167 -9.58 7.41 19.08
CA LEU A 167 -8.62 6.73 18.23
C LEU A 167 -7.42 7.67 18.02
N GLN A 168 -6.21 7.18 18.25
CA GLN A 168 -5.01 7.97 18.07
C GLN A 168 -4.79 8.24 16.58
N PRO A 169 -4.80 9.51 16.12
CA PRO A 169 -4.46 9.82 14.75
C PRO A 169 -3.00 9.42 14.49
N ASN A 170 -2.67 9.06 13.25
CA ASN A 170 -1.32 8.74 12.78
C ASN A 170 -0.70 7.44 13.32
N GLN A 171 -1.50 6.52 13.86
CA GLN A 171 -1.09 5.14 14.11
C GLN A 171 -1.91 4.18 13.25
N LEU A 172 -1.26 3.10 12.81
CA LEU A 172 -1.95 2.02 12.10
C LEU A 172 -2.84 1.26 13.07
N LEU A 173 -4.14 1.48 12.95
CA LEU A 173 -5.15 0.79 13.73
C LEU A 173 -5.17 -0.71 13.43
N SER A 174 -5.61 -1.46 14.43
CA SER A 174 -5.91 -2.89 14.37
C SER A 174 -7.37 -3.11 14.73
N ILE A 175 -7.84 -4.35 14.55
CA ILE A 175 -9.17 -4.75 14.99
C ILE A 175 -9.38 -4.52 16.50
N ASN A 176 -8.32 -4.65 17.30
CA ASN A 176 -8.37 -4.48 18.75
C ASN A 176 -8.60 -3.02 19.16
N ASP A 177 -8.18 -2.06 18.34
CA ASP A 177 -8.40 -0.64 18.59
C ASP A 177 -9.86 -0.22 18.36
N VAL A 178 -10.57 -0.94 17.47
CA VAL A 178 -11.95 -0.60 17.10
C VAL A 178 -13.01 -1.41 17.87
N ILE A 179 -12.64 -2.55 18.47
CA ILE A 179 -13.56 -3.37 19.29
C ILE A 179 -14.32 -2.55 20.33
N PRO A 180 -13.70 -1.66 21.13
CA PRO A 180 -14.43 -0.86 22.11
C PRO A 180 -15.54 0.02 21.49
N VAL A 181 -15.31 0.54 20.27
CA VAL A 181 -16.30 1.33 19.53
C VAL A 181 -17.47 0.45 19.12
N ILE A 182 -17.18 -0.76 18.65
CA ILE A 182 -18.17 -1.73 18.20
C ILE A 182 -19.03 -2.21 19.37
N GLU A 183 -18.41 -2.50 20.51
CA GLU A 183 -19.12 -2.89 21.74
C GLU A 183 -20.09 -1.82 22.22
N ALA A 184 -19.68 -0.56 22.18
CA ALA A 184 -20.49 0.60 22.56
C ALA A 184 -21.59 0.94 21.54
N SER A 185 -21.54 0.38 20.33
CA SER A 185 -22.49 0.69 19.25
C SER A 185 -23.87 0.01 19.44
N ALA A 186 -24.88 0.52 18.74
CA ALA A 186 -26.22 -0.07 18.67
C ALA A 186 -26.33 -1.27 17.71
N MET A 187 -25.20 -1.80 17.25
CA MET A 187 -25.13 -2.92 16.32
C MET A 187 -25.73 -4.21 16.93
N PRO A 188 -26.35 -5.11 16.13
CA PRO A 188 -26.78 -6.42 16.60
C PRO A 188 -25.65 -7.24 17.22
N GLU A 189 -25.94 -7.97 18.29
CA GLU A 189 -24.95 -8.77 19.05
C GLU A 189 -24.26 -9.83 18.18
N THR A 190 -24.97 -10.40 17.20
CA THR A 190 -24.41 -11.37 16.23
C THR A 190 -23.28 -10.77 15.42
N ASN A 191 -23.38 -9.48 15.06
CA ASN A 191 -22.33 -8.81 14.30
C ASN A 191 -21.17 -8.43 15.22
N LYS A 192 -21.44 -8.01 16.46
CA LYS A 192 -20.39 -7.76 17.48
C LYS A 192 -19.55 -9.01 17.73
N GLN A 193 -20.17 -10.20 17.77
CA GLN A 193 -19.47 -11.48 17.91
C GLN A 193 -18.44 -11.72 16.80
N ILE A 194 -18.72 -11.34 15.56
CA ILE A 194 -17.75 -11.48 14.45
C ILE A 194 -16.48 -10.69 14.77
N PHE A 195 -16.62 -9.44 15.22
CA PHE A 195 -15.47 -8.60 15.57
C PHE A 195 -14.68 -9.14 16.77
N ARG A 196 -15.34 -9.72 17.78
CA ARG A 196 -14.64 -10.39 18.90
C ARG A 196 -13.79 -11.56 18.42
N VAL A 197 -14.36 -12.43 17.58
CA VAL A 197 -13.63 -13.58 17.01
C VAL A 197 -12.46 -13.11 16.16
N LEU A 198 -12.66 -12.09 15.32
CA LEU A 198 -11.57 -11.49 14.54
C LEU A 198 -10.46 -10.91 15.44
N GLY A 199 -10.83 -10.28 16.56
CA GLY A 199 -9.87 -9.80 17.57
C GLY A 199 -9.02 -10.91 18.17
N GLU A 200 -9.61 -12.06 18.47
CA GLU A 200 -8.88 -13.21 19.03
C GLU A 200 -7.88 -13.83 18.04
N LEU A 201 -8.12 -13.67 16.72
CA LEU A 201 -7.23 -14.13 15.66
C LEU A 201 -6.02 -13.19 15.44
N VAL A 202 -6.11 -11.94 15.88
CA VAL A 202 -5.04 -10.94 15.78
C VAL A 202 -4.35 -10.81 17.15
N LYS A 203 -3.30 -11.61 17.37
CA LYS A 203 -2.44 -11.58 18.58
C LYS A 203 -1.15 -10.80 18.36
#